data_AF-A0A1F3R519-F1
#
_entry.id   AF-A0A1F3R519-F1
#
_cell.length_a   1.000
_cell.length_b   1.000
_cell.length_c   1.000
_cell.angle_alpha   90.00
_cell.angle_beta   90.00
_cell.angle_gamma   90.00
#
_symmetry.space_group_name_H-M   'P 1'
#
loop_
_entity.id
_entity.type
_entity.pdbx_description
1 polymer ?
#
loop_
_entity_poly.entity_id
_entity_poly.type
_entity_poly.pdbx_seq_one_letter_code
_entity_poly.pdbx_strand_id
1 'polypeptide(L)' 'MTTITLKINDNSTAGKSFLVFLKTFVAKDKSVEIVSTPVVKEKSPYNPEFVKKIKAAEKRADYLEINPKDVWGSLGLK' A
#
# COMPACT_ATOMS: atom_id res chain seq x y z
N MET A 1 17.66 28.75 4.65
CA MET A 1 16.76 27.60 4.45
C MET A 1 17.11 27.02 3.09
N THR A 2 17.59 25.78 3.03
CA THR A 2 18.02 25.15 1.77
C THR A 2 17.02 24.06 1.43
N THR A 3 16.42 24.14 0.25
CA THR A 3 15.37 23.21 -0.18
C THR A 3 15.95 22.20 -1.17
N ILE A 4 15.78 20.91 -0.88
CA ILE A 4 16.25 19.82 -1.74
C ILE A 4 15.01 19.05 -2.24
N THR A 5 14.89 18.94 -3.57
CA THR A 5 13.82 18.16 -4.21
C THR A 5 14.34 16.76 -4.53
N LEU A 6 13.75 15.74 -3.90
CA LEU A 6 14.16 14.34 -4.07
C LEU A 6 13.03 13.54 -4.71
N LYS A 7 13.34 12.79 -5.78
CA LYS A 7 12.42 11.79 -6.35
C LYS A 7 12.75 10.42 -5.77
N ILE A 8 11.86 9.90 -4.93
CA ILE A 8 12.04 8.59 -4.27
C ILE A 8 10.98 7.63 -4.82
N ASN A 9 11.41 6.45 -5.25
CA ASN A 9 10.51 5.37 -5.65
C ASN A 9 10.16 4.51 -4.42
N ASP A 10 8.93 4.63 -3.90
CA ASP A 10 8.49 3.88 -2.71
C ASP A 10 8.30 2.38 -2.94
N ASN A 11 8.28 1.92 -4.20
CA ASN A 11 8.20 0.49 -4.53
C ASN A 11 9.55 -0.21 -4.44
N SER A 12 10.66 0.54 -4.45
CA SER A 12 12.01 0.00 -4.30
C SER A 12 12.38 -0.19 -2.83
N THR A 13 13.10 -1.27 -2.51
CA THR A 13 13.65 -1.52 -1.17
C THR A 13 14.47 -0.33 -0.66
N ALA A 14 15.29 0.27 -1.53
CA ALA A 14 16.09 1.45 -1.17
C ALA A 14 15.21 2.67 -0.87
N GLY A 15 14.15 2.89 -1.65
CA GLY A 15 13.24 4.01 -1.43
C GLY A 15 12.42 3.88 -0.15
N LYS A 16 11.96 2.67 0.19
CA LYS A 16 11.30 2.40 1.47
C LYS A 16 12.21 2.68 2.66
N SER A 17 13.45 2.17 2.63
CA SER A 17 14.43 2.39 3.69
C SER A 17 14.78 3.86 3.85
N PHE A 18 14.95 4.59 2.74
CA PHE A 18 15.26 6.02 2.77
C PHE A 18 14.08 6.86 3.30
N LEU A 19 12.83 6.51 2.97
CA LEU A 19 11.65 7.16 3.55
C LEU A 19 11.54 6.94 5.06
N VAL A 20 11.86 5.74 5.56
CA VAL A 20 11.87 5.45 7.00
C VAL A 20 12.96 6.24 7.71
N PHE A 21 14.15 6.32 7.11
CA PHE A 21 15.25 7.14 7.61
C PHE A 21 14.85 8.61 7.72
N LEU A 22 14.31 9.20 6.65
CA LEU A 22 13.87 10.59 6.65
C LEU A 22 12.80 10.86 7.72
N LYS A 23 11.80 9.99 7.86
CA LYS A 23 10.76 10.12 8.90
C LYS A 23 11.35 10.10 10.31
N THR A 24 12.33 9.22 10.56
CA THR A 24 12.98 9.10 11.86
C THR A 24 13.86 10.32 12.15
N PHE A 25 14.55 10.83 11.11
CA PHE A 25 15.41 11.98 11.20
C PHE A 25 14.63 13.26 11.53
N VAL A 26 13.51 13.50 10.83
CA VAL A 26 12.59 14.63 11.13
C VAL A 26 11.94 14.51 12.51
N ALA A 27 11.67 13.29 12.98
CA ALA A 27 11.12 13.09 14.32
C ALA A 27 12.12 13.37 15.44
N LYS A 28 13.42 13.18 15.19
CA LYS A 28 14.50 13.45 16.16
C LYS A 28 14.95 14.90 16.15
N ASP A 29 15.08 15.49 14.97
CA ASP A 29 15.63 16.84 14.79
C ASP A 29 14.66 17.71 13.99
N LYS A 30 14.15 18.78 14.62
CA LYS A 30 13.26 19.79 14.00
C LYS A 30 13.96 20.66 12.95
N SER A 31 15.21 20.36 12.61
CA SER A 31 16.03 21.11 11.65
C SER A 31 15.73 20.76 10.19
N VAL A 32 15.00 19.66 9.95
CA VAL A 32 14.59 19.24 8.61
C VAL A 32 13.07 19.11 8.56
N GLU A 33 12.45 19.78 7.60
CA GLU A 33 11.02 19.70 7.34
C GLU A 33 10.77 18.99 6.01
N ILE A 34 9.84 18.03 5.99
CA ILE A 34 9.39 17.38 4.76
C ILE A 34 8.32 18.29 4.13
N VAL A 35 8.76 19.16 3.22
CA VAL A 35 7.91 20.18 2.59
C VAL A 35 6.90 19.58 1.60
N SER A 36 7.21 18.43 1.00
CA SER A 36 6.28 17.77 0.09
C SER A 36 6.48 16.26 0.12
N THR A 37 5.63 15.58 0.86
CA THR A 37 5.20 14.25 0.40
C THR A 37 3.92 14.52 -0.39
N PRO A 38 3.94 14.47 -1.73
CA PRO A 38 2.73 14.09 -2.41
C PRO A 38 2.49 12.66 -1.92
N VAL A 39 1.74 12.54 -0.82
CA VAL A 39 1.09 11.30 -0.45
C VAL A 39 0.06 11.08 -1.55
N VAL A 40 0.53 10.74 -2.74
CA VAL A 40 -0.19 9.89 -3.66
C VAL A 40 -0.12 8.49 -3.03
N LYS A 41 -0.62 8.35 -1.80
CA LYS A 41 -1.63 7.31 -1.63
C LYS A 41 -2.66 7.75 -2.64
N GLU A 42 -2.62 7.19 -3.85
CA GLU A 42 -3.78 7.18 -4.71
C GLU A 42 -4.93 6.91 -3.74
N LYS A 43 -5.75 7.94 -3.47
CA LYS A 43 -6.92 7.74 -2.62
C LYS A 43 -7.64 6.64 -3.36
N SER A 44 -7.61 5.44 -2.78
CA SER A 44 -8.24 4.30 -3.42
C SER A 44 -9.62 4.79 -3.84
N PRO A 45 -10.01 4.65 -5.11
CA PRO A 45 -11.31 5.15 -5.55
C PRO A 45 -12.45 4.46 -4.76
N TYR A 46 -12.12 3.37 -4.06
CA TYR A 46 -12.99 2.61 -3.20
C TYR A 46 -13.08 3.20 -1.79
N ASN A 47 -14.28 3.12 -1.23
CA ASN A 47 -14.56 3.48 0.16
C ASN A 47 -13.61 2.71 1.11
N PRO A 48 -12.96 3.38 2.09
CA PRO A 48 -12.06 2.72 3.04
C PRO A 48 -12.69 1.56 3.83
N GLU A 49 -14.00 1.61 4.10
CA GLU A 49 -14.70 0.48 4.74
C GLU A 49 -14.76 -0.75 3.82
N PHE A 50 -14.98 -0.54 2.53
CA PHE A 50 -14.98 -1.62 1.53
C PHE A 50 -13.61 -2.29 1.49
N VAL A 51 -12.53 -1.50 1.42
CA VAL A 51 -11.16 -2.02 1.40
C VAL A 51 -10.85 -2.82 2.67
N LYS A 52 -11.32 -2.37 3.85
CA LYS A 52 -11.18 -3.13 5.09
C LYS A 52 -11.89 -4.48 5.05
N LYS A 53 -13.13 -4.53 4.53
CA LYS A 53 -13.90 -5.78 4.40
C LYS A 53 -13.21 -6.79 3.48
N ILE A 54 -12.72 -6.34 2.32
CA ILE A 54 -12.00 -7.20 1.37
C ILE A 54 -10.74 -7.79 1.99
N LYS A 55 -9.90 -6.95 2.61
CA LYS A 55 -8.66 -7.43 3.28
C LYS A 55 -8.96 -8.38 4.45
N ALA A 56 -10.06 -8.18 5.15
CA ALA A 56 -10.49 -9.10 6.21
C ALA A 56 -10.95 -10.44 5.63
N ALA A 57 -11.66 -10.45 4.49
CA ALA A 57 -12.08 -11.66 3.80
C ALA A 57 -10.87 -12.45 3.24
N GLU A 58 -9.91 -11.76 2.62
CA GLU A 58 -8.68 -12.35 2.10
C GLU A 58 -7.90 -13.11 3.21
N LYS A 59 -7.80 -12.53 4.40
CA LYS A 59 -7.15 -13.16 5.56
C LYS A 59 -7.88 -14.38 6.12
N ARG A 60 -9.19 -14.48 5.91
CA ARG A 60 -9.96 -15.63 6.41
C ARG A 60 -9.68 -16.89 5.61
N ALA A 61 -9.17 -16.77 4.37
CA ALA A 61 -8.88 -17.87 3.45
C ALA A 61 -10.08 -18.82 3.17
N ASP A 62 -11.28 -18.42 3.58
CA ASP A 62 -12.53 -19.16 3.40
C ASP A 62 -13.19 -18.70 2.11
N TYR A 63 -12.51 -18.97 0.99
CA TYR A 63 -12.98 -18.67 -0.35
C TYR A 63 -12.64 -19.82 -1.29
N LEU A 64 -13.54 -20.06 -2.25
CA LEU A 64 -13.30 -21.03 -3.31
C LEU A 64 -12.69 -20.31 -4.51
N GLU A 65 -11.50 -20.74 -4.93
CA GLU A 65 -10.93 -20.26 -6.19
C GLU A 65 -11.63 -20.95 -7.36
N ILE A 66 -12.36 -20.17 -8.15
CA ILE A 66 -13.12 -20.70 -9.29
C ILE A 66 -12.23 -20.71 -10.53
N ASN A 67 -12.06 -21.88 -11.14
CA ASN A 67 -11.40 -21.97 -12.44
C ASN A 67 -12.33 -21.42 -13.53
N PRO A 68 -11.94 -20.35 -14.24
CA PRO A 68 -12.78 -19.76 -15.29
C PRO A 68 -13.00 -20.69 -16.49
N LYS A 69 -12.17 -21.72 -16.67
CA LYS A 69 -12.33 -22.72 -17.74
C LYS A 69 -13.28 -23.86 -17.35
N ASP A 70 -13.55 -24.06 -16.07
CA ASP A 70 -14.47 -25.09 -15.56
C ASP A 70 -15.14 -24.64 -14.27
N VAL A 71 -16.09 -23.71 -14.43
CA VAL A 71 -16.81 -23.11 -13.30
C VAL A 71 -17.63 -24.15 -12.53
N TRP A 72 -18.29 -25.06 -13.24
CA TRP A 72 -19.15 -26.07 -12.62
C TRP A 72 -18.34 -27.18 -11.92
N GLY A 73 -17.23 -27.62 -12.51
CA GLY A 73 -16.30 -28.54 -11.85
C GLY A 73 -15.66 -27.94 -10.60
N SER A 74 -15.37 -26.63 -10.61
CA SER A 74 -14.82 -25.92 -9.45
C SER A 74 -15.80 -25.84 -8.27
N LEU A 75 -17.10 -25.92 -8.56
CA LEU A 75 -18.18 -25.91 -7.57
C LEU A 75 -18.58 -27.32 -7.11
N GLY A 76 -17.93 -28.38 -7.61
CA GLY A 76 -18.28 -29.77 -7.29
C GLY A 76 -19.64 -30.20 -7.84
N LEU A 77 -20.17 -29.49 -8.84
CA LEU A 77 -21.45 -29.77 -9.48
C LEU A 77 -21.19 -30.65 -10.71
N LYS A 78 -20.97 -31.95 -10.48
CA LYS A 78 -20.83 -32.98 -11.52
C LYS A 78 -21.48 -34.29 -11.07
#